data_AF-A0A6M8FRA8-F1
#
_entry.id   AF-A0A6M8FRA8-F1
#
_cell.length_a   1.000
_cell.length_b   1.000
_cell.length_c   1.000
_cell.angle_alpha   90.00
_cell.angle_beta   90.00
_cell.angle_gamma   90.00
#
_symmetry.space_group_name_H-M   'P 1'
#
loop_
_entity.id
_entity.type
_entity.pdbx_description
1 polymer ?
#
loop_
_entity_poly.entity_id
_entity_poly.type
_entity_poly.pdbx_seq_one_letter_code
_entity_poly.pdbx_strand_id
1 'polypeptide(L)'
;MAVQQLGPNTVSVNEIAWDGSGFGNAKANEFWSQLSSQLQKIAISELVAGNRPRSILRNDSRNIIVLSFSSPPNSLKSTTDLLRVHTEFKHGNYCYDGTACTYEDLESGDFLAFDTTVPVHDL
;
A
#
# COMPACT_ATOMS: atom_id res chain seq x y z
N MET A 1 8.79 11.26 -11.19
CA MET A 1 7.96 10.27 -10.47
C MET A 1 6.65 10.97 -10.15
N ALA A 2 5.55 10.54 -10.78
CA ALA A 2 4.24 11.17 -10.57
C ALA A 2 3.73 10.85 -9.16
N VAL A 3 3.26 11.87 -8.46
CA VAL A 3 2.65 11.73 -7.13
C VAL A 3 1.39 10.88 -7.27
N GLN A 4 1.32 9.74 -6.59
CA GLN A 4 0.12 8.90 -6.52
C GLN A 4 -1.05 9.76 -6.03
N GLN A 5 -2.04 10.01 -6.91
CA GLN A 5 -3.29 10.69 -6.56
C GLN A 5 -4.45 9.74 -6.81
N LEU A 6 -5.16 9.36 -5.74
CA LEU A 6 -6.43 8.62 -5.82
C LEU A 6 -7.62 9.54 -6.18
N GLY A 7 -7.36 10.79 -6.55
CA GLY A 7 -8.35 11.84 -6.78
C GLY A 7 -7.91 13.20 -6.20
N PRO A 8 -8.69 14.27 -6.42
CA PRO A 8 -8.33 15.64 -6.04
C PRO A 8 -8.15 15.86 -4.53
N ASN A 9 -8.73 14.99 -3.70
CA ASN A 9 -8.65 15.05 -2.23
C ASN A 9 -7.75 13.94 -1.66
N THR A 10 -6.65 13.64 -2.35
CA THR A 10 -5.67 12.65 -1.87
C THR A 10 -4.56 13.36 -1.10
N VAL A 11 -4.35 12.95 0.15
CA VAL A 11 -3.22 13.38 0.96
C VAL A 11 -2.19 12.25 0.97
N SER A 12 -1.00 12.53 0.45
CA SER A 12 0.09 11.56 0.36
C SER A 12 1.24 11.96 1.29
N VAL A 13 1.69 11.01 2.11
CA VAL A 13 2.90 11.14 2.92
C VAL A 13 3.96 10.22 2.32
N ASN A 14 5.02 10.82 1.79
CA ASN A 14 6.12 10.11 1.16
C ASN A 14 7.30 9.95 2.12
N GLU A 15 8.24 9.07 1.77
CA GLU A 15 9.51 8.87 2.49
C GLU A 15 9.30 8.51 3.98
N ILE A 16 8.32 7.64 4.21
CA ILE A 16 8.03 7.12 5.55
C ILE A 16 9.03 6.03 5.92
N ALA A 17 9.42 5.99 7.20
CA ALA A 17 10.31 4.97 7.74
C ALA A 17 9.66 4.31 8.95
N TRP A 18 9.58 2.98 8.95
CA TRP A 18 9.06 2.24 10.09
C TRP A 18 10.14 2.06 11.16
N ASP A 19 9.87 2.49 12.38
CA ASP A 19 10.80 2.42 13.51
C ASP A 19 10.58 1.21 14.44
N GLY A 20 9.61 0.34 14.12
CA GLY A 20 9.18 -0.78 14.95
C GLY A 20 7.84 -0.55 15.65
N SER A 21 7.40 0.71 15.78
CA SER A 21 6.17 1.10 16.48
C SER A 21 5.29 2.06 15.69
N GLY A 22 5.85 2.76 14.70
CA GLY A 22 5.17 3.70 13.82
C GLY A 22 6.07 4.17 12.68
N PHE A 23 5.62 5.20 11.97
CA PHE A 23 6.30 5.77 10.80
C PHE A 23 7.11 7.04 11.11
N GLY A 24 7.26 7.41 12.38
CA GLY A 24 7.95 8.65 12.82
C GLY A 24 7.30 9.97 12.35
N ASN A 25 6.17 9.91 11.64
CA ASN A 25 5.44 11.06 11.10
C ASN A 25 4.00 11.03 11.61
N ALA A 26 3.53 12.13 12.22
CA ALA A 26 2.20 12.20 12.83
C ALA A 26 1.06 11.87 11.85
N LYS A 27 1.13 12.36 10.61
CA LYS A 27 0.12 12.06 9.58
C LYS A 27 0.19 10.61 9.11
N ALA A 28 1.40 10.09 8.92
CA ALA A 28 1.57 8.68 8.55
C ALA A 28 1.04 7.75 9.65
N ASN A 29 1.27 8.09 10.93
CA ASN A 29 0.75 7.35 12.08
C ASN A 29 -0.79 7.45 12.18
N GLU A 30 -1.35 8.61 11.87
CA GLU A 30 -2.80 8.79 11.80
C GLU A 30 -3.41 7.89 10.71
N PHE A 31 -2.87 7.92 9.49
CA PHE A 31 -3.35 7.08 8.39
C PHE A 31 -3.15 5.59 8.69
N TRP A 32 -1.99 5.24 9.27
CA TRP A 32 -1.72 3.89 9.73
C TRP A 32 -2.78 3.40 10.72
N SER A 33 -3.14 4.21 11.71
CA SER A 33 -4.13 3.84 12.73
C SER A 33 -5.54 3.59 12.18
N GLN A 34 -5.85 4.21 11.04
CA GLN A 34 -7.13 4.08 10.35
C GLN A 34 -7.16 2.94 9.33
N LEU A 35 -6.00 2.44 8.92
CA LEU A 35 -5.90 1.29 8.00
C LEU A 35 -6.56 0.06 8.62
N SER A 36 -7.24 -0.74 7.80
CA SER A 36 -7.83 -2.02 8.21
C SER A 36 -6.87 -2.88 9.03
N SER A 37 -7.35 -3.45 10.14
CA SER A 37 -6.52 -4.28 11.02
C SER A 37 -5.97 -5.53 10.31
N GLN A 38 -6.67 -6.00 9.27
CA GLN A 38 -6.21 -7.11 8.44
C GLN A 38 -4.98 -6.69 7.61
N LEU A 39 -5.04 -5.52 6.95
CA LEU A 39 -3.91 -5.01 6.17
C LEU A 39 -2.77 -4.57 7.08
N GLN A 40 -3.03 -3.98 8.25
CA GLN A 40 -1.99 -3.68 9.23
C GLN A 40 -1.19 -4.94 9.61
N LYS A 41 -1.85 -6.08 9.85
CA LYS A 41 -1.17 -7.36 10.16
C LYS A 41 -0.25 -7.81 9.02
N ILE A 42 -0.73 -7.70 7.78
CA ILE A 42 0.08 -8.07 6.60
C ILE A 42 1.26 -7.11 6.46
N ALA A 43 1.02 -5.80 6.56
CA ALA A 43 2.05 -4.78 6.49
C ALA A 43 3.12 -4.95 7.59
N ILE A 44 2.73 -5.24 8.84
CA ILE A 44 3.68 -5.55 9.92
C ILE A 44 4.53 -6.77 9.56
N SER A 45 3.94 -7.83 9.02
CA SER A 45 4.68 -9.02 8.59
C SER A 45 5.73 -8.69 7.53
N GLU A 46 5.41 -7.80 6.59
CA GLU A 46 6.32 -7.34 5.53
C GLU A 46 7.42 -6.44 6.10
N LEU A 47 7.09 -5.53 7.01
CA LEU A 47 8.04 -4.67 7.72
C LEU A 47 9.05 -5.50 8.53
N VAL A 48 8.58 -6.51 9.26
CA VAL A 48 9.43 -7.44 10.01
C VAL A 48 10.31 -8.29 9.08
N ALA A 49 9.82 -8.63 7.88
CA ALA A 49 10.61 -9.30 6.85
C ALA A 49 11.67 -8.38 6.19
N GLY A 50 11.72 -7.10 6.56
CA GLY A 50 12.68 -6.13 6.03
C GLY A 50 12.19 -5.38 4.78
N ASN A 51 10.92 -5.55 4.40
CA ASN A 51 10.33 -4.74 3.34
C ASN A 51 10.17 -3.29 3.81
N ARG A 52 10.45 -2.33 2.92
CA ARG A 52 10.48 -0.91 3.29
C ARG A 52 9.23 -0.20 2.80
N PRO A 53 8.49 0.46 3.71
CA PRO A 53 7.36 1.27 3.32
C PRO A 53 7.88 2.49 2.55
N ARG A 54 7.12 2.95 1.55
CA ARG A 54 7.52 4.03 0.64
C ARG A 54 6.68 5.27 0.84
N SER A 55 5.37 5.07 0.87
CA SER A 55 4.36 6.12 1.00
C SER A 55 3.11 5.56 1.63
N ILE A 56 2.39 6.42 2.35
CA ILE A 56 1.02 6.15 2.78
C ILE A 56 0.15 7.31 2.34
N LEU A 57 -0.98 7.00 1.74
CA LEU A 57 -1.89 7.99 1.20
C LEU A 57 -3.32 7.70 1.63
N ARG A 58 -4.09 8.77 1.81
CA ARG A 58 -5.50 8.71 2.17
C ARG A 58 -6.30 9.52 1.17
N ASN A 59 -7.40 8.96 0.70
CA ASN A 59 -8.42 9.70 -0.03
C ASN A 59 -9.55 10.05 0.93
N ASP A 60 -9.68 11.33 1.29
CA ASP A 60 -10.69 11.76 2.28
C ASP A 60 -12.13 11.61 1.77
N SER A 61 -12.35 11.66 0.45
CA SER A 61 -13.70 11.54 -0.13
C SER A 61 -14.22 10.11 -0.16
N ARG A 62 -13.33 9.13 -0.25
CA ARG A 62 -13.68 7.70 -0.27
C ARG A 62 -13.32 7.00 1.05
N ASN A 63 -12.63 7.72 1.94
CA ASN A 63 -12.04 7.20 3.16
C ASN A 63 -11.19 5.92 2.94
N ILE A 64 -10.43 5.91 1.85
CA ILE A 64 -9.57 4.79 1.44
C ILE A 64 -8.12 5.13 1.79
N ILE A 65 -7.42 4.18 2.39
CA ILE A 65 -6.00 4.28 2.72
C ILE A 65 -5.21 3.30 1.87
N VAL A 66 -4.07 3.77 1.35
CA VAL A 66 -3.13 2.93 0.60
C VAL A 66 -1.76 3.08 1.20
N LEU A 67 -1.17 1.96 1.61
CA LEU A 67 0.23 1.88 2.03
C LEU A 67 1.03 1.18 0.93
N SER A 68 2.08 1.85 0.46
CA SER A 68 2.97 1.30 -0.58
C SER A 68 4.28 0.81 0.02
N PHE A 69 4.75 -0.33 -0.49
CA PHE A 69 6.05 -0.92 -0.18
C PHE A 69 6.99 -0.83 -1.37
N SER A 70 8.29 -0.72 -1.09
CA SER A 70 9.34 -0.54 -2.09
C SER A 70 9.74 -1.84 -2.81
N SER A 71 9.27 -2.98 -2.30
CA SER A 71 9.59 -4.31 -2.83
C SER A 71 8.33 -5.19 -2.89
N PRO A 72 8.34 -6.24 -3.73
CA PRO A 72 7.30 -7.26 -3.74
C PRO A 72 7.09 -7.88 -2.36
N PRO A 73 5.89 -8.43 -2.08
CA PRO A 73 5.64 -9.08 -0.80
C PRO A 73 6.59 -10.26 -0.63
N ASN A 74 7.10 -10.46 0.59
CA ASN A 74 7.97 -11.58 0.90
C ASN A 74 7.25 -12.93 0.73
N SER A 75 5.93 -12.95 0.89
CA SER A 75 5.11 -14.13 0.59
C SER A 75 3.76 -13.70 0.05
N LEU A 76 3.48 -14.07 -1.21
CA LEU A 76 2.21 -13.78 -1.84
C LEU A 76 1.07 -14.45 -1.07
N LYS A 77 0.12 -13.64 -0.58
CA LYS A 77 -1.09 -14.14 0.07
C LYS A 77 -2.08 -14.65 -0.97
N SER A 78 -2.89 -15.62 -0.58
CA SER A 78 -4.04 -16.05 -1.37
C SER A 78 -5.21 -15.09 -1.16
N THR A 79 -6.03 -14.94 -2.20
CA THR A 79 -7.33 -14.27 -2.06
C THR A 79 -8.23 -15.07 -1.11
N THR A 80 -8.91 -14.36 -0.22
CA THR A 80 -9.91 -14.90 0.73
C THR A 80 -11.21 -14.11 0.59
N ASP A 81 -12.23 -14.46 1.38
CA ASP A 81 -13.52 -13.73 1.41
C ASP A 81 -13.39 -12.26 1.84
N LEU A 82 -12.29 -11.89 2.52
CA LEU A 82 -12.05 -10.55 3.06
C LEU A 82 -10.84 -9.84 2.42
N LEU A 83 -9.97 -10.58 1.75
CA LEU A 83 -8.75 -10.05 1.13
C LEU A 83 -8.71 -10.40 -0.35
N ARG A 84 -8.70 -9.40 -1.22
CA ARG A 84 -8.50 -9.60 -2.64
C ARG A 84 -7.05 -9.30 -3.01
N VAL A 85 -6.40 -10.26 -3.67
CA VAL A 85 -5.03 -10.07 -4.17
C VAL A 85 -5.07 -9.85 -5.67
N HIS A 86 -4.62 -8.68 -6.10
CA HIS A 86 -4.57 -8.27 -7.49
C HIS A 86 -3.14 -8.39 -8.01
N THR A 87 -2.91 -9.34 -8.91
CA THR A 87 -1.60 -9.58 -9.56
C THR A 87 -1.60 -9.21 -11.04
N GLU A 88 -2.77 -8.92 -11.63
CA GLU A 88 -2.92 -8.54 -13.04
C GLU A 88 -3.38 -7.08 -13.17
N PHE A 89 -2.79 -6.34 -14.10
CA PHE A 89 -3.13 -4.94 -14.46
C PHE A 89 -4.47 -4.78 -15.20
N LYS A 90 -5.45 -5.65 -14.94
CA LYS A 90 -6.75 -5.65 -15.66
C LYS A 90 -7.85 -4.85 -14.96
N HIS A 91 -7.65 -4.48 -13.71
CA HIS A 91 -8.64 -3.77 -12.92
C HIS A 91 -8.09 -2.39 -12.55
N GLY A 92 -8.59 -1.37 -13.27
CA GLY A 92 -8.08 0.00 -13.20
C GLY A 92 -7.98 0.58 -11.79
N ASN A 93 -7.06 1.54 -11.67
CA ASN A 93 -6.75 2.45 -10.56
C ASN A 93 -5.94 1.94 -9.35
N TYR A 94 -5.73 0.63 -9.16
CA TYR A 94 -5.05 0.14 -7.93
C TYR A 94 -3.82 -0.76 -8.16
N CYS A 95 -3.69 -1.38 -9.33
CA CYS A 95 -2.43 -1.97 -9.79
C CYS A 95 -1.90 -1.07 -10.91
N TYR A 96 -0.85 -0.31 -10.63
CA TYR A 96 -0.18 0.54 -11.60
C TYR A 96 0.99 -0.18 -12.23
N ASP A 97 1.32 0.15 -13.47
CA ASP A 97 2.57 -0.22 -14.11
C ASP A 97 3.76 0.08 -13.15
N GLY A 98 4.49 -0.96 -12.75
CA GLY A 98 5.53 -0.90 -11.71
C GLY A 98 5.16 -1.43 -10.31
N THR A 99 3.96 -1.98 -10.12
CA THR A 99 3.57 -2.73 -8.91
C THR A 99 3.55 -4.24 -9.16
N ALA A 100 4.13 -5.02 -8.25
CA ALA A 100 4.15 -6.49 -8.32
C ALA A 100 2.76 -7.07 -8.00
N CYS A 101 2.08 -6.49 -7.02
CA CYS A 101 0.71 -6.82 -6.66
C CYS A 101 0.12 -5.76 -5.73
N THR A 102 -1.21 -5.75 -5.63
CA THR A 102 -1.95 -4.93 -4.66
C THR A 102 -2.90 -5.82 -3.87
N TYR A 103 -2.94 -5.65 -2.55
CA TYR A 103 -3.88 -6.32 -1.67
C TYR A 103 -4.98 -5.34 -1.31
N GLU A 104 -6.22 -5.73 -1.49
CA GLU A 104 -7.41 -4.96 -1.17
C GLU A 104 -8.16 -5.65 -0.04
N ASP A 105 -8.52 -4.89 0.97
CA ASP A 105 -9.46 -5.33 2.00
C ASP A 105 -10.88 -5.06 1.53
N LEU A 106 -11.67 -6.11 1.33
CA LEU A 106 -12.99 -6.00 0.71
C LEU A 106 -14.06 -5.35 1.61
N GLU A 107 -13.83 -5.29 2.92
CA GLU A 107 -14.76 -4.63 3.85
C GLU A 107 -14.50 -3.13 3.94
N SER A 108 -13.24 -2.73 4.10
CA SER A 108 -12.85 -1.32 4.24
C SER A 108 -12.62 -0.62 2.91
N GLY A 109 -12.25 -1.36 1.86
CA GLY A 109 -11.77 -0.81 0.60
C GLY A 109 -10.36 -0.21 0.68
N ASP A 110 -9.59 -0.55 1.71
CA ASP A 110 -8.19 -0.14 1.86
C ASP A 110 -7.26 -1.01 1.02
N PHE A 111 -6.04 -0.51 0.76
CA PHE A 111 -5.06 -1.23 -0.06
C PHE A 111 -3.63 -1.27 0.51
N LEU A 112 -2.92 -2.37 0.21
CA LEU A 112 -1.46 -2.45 0.26
C LEU A 112 -0.93 -2.60 -1.15
N ALA A 113 -0.10 -1.67 -1.61
CA ALA A 113 0.56 -1.76 -2.89
C ALA A 113 2.02 -2.20 -2.70
N PHE A 114 2.50 -3.11 -3.55
CA PHE A 114 3.88 -3.56 -3.51
C PHE A 114 4.54 -3.21 -4.83
N ASP A 115 5.58 -2.38 -4.80
CA ASP A 115 6.33 -2.02 -6.00
C ASP A 115 7.16 -3.21 -6.52
N THR A 116 7.37 -3.27 -7.83
CA THR A 116 8.34 -4.19 -8.41
C THR A 116 9.75 -3.68 -8.13
N THR A 117 10.67 -4.58 -7.79
CA THR A 117 12.12 -4.28 -7.71
C THR A 117 12.75 -3.94 -9.06
N VAL A 118 12.00 -4.08 -10.15
CA VAL A 118 12.46 -3.77 -11.51
C VAL A 118 12.20 -2.28 -11.77
N PRO A 119 13.23 -1.46 -12.02
CA PRO A 119 12.98 -0.12 -12.56
C PRO A 119 12.26 -0.28 -13.89
N VAL A 120 11.09 0.35 -14.02
CA VAL A 120 10.38 0.49 -15.29
C VAL A 120 11.20 1.45 -16.16
N HIS A 121 12.28 0.93 -16.74
CA HIS A 121 13.06 1.61 -17.77
C HIS A 121 13.09 0.70 -19.00
N ASP A 122 12.64 1.29 -20.11
CA ASP A 122 12.74 0.86 -21.51
C ASP A 122 11.87 -0.33 -21.97
N LEU A 123 10.71 0.03 -22.53
CA LEU A 123 10.24 -0.51 -23.80
C LEU A 123 9.98 0.66 -24.78
#